data_AF-F0U4T7-F1
#
_entry.id   AF-F0U4T7-F1
#
_cell.length_a   1.000
_cell.length_b   1.000
_cell.length_c   1.000
_cell.angle_alpha   90.00
_cell.angle_beta   90.00
_cell.angle_gamma   90.00
#
_symmetry.space_group_name_H-M   'P 1'
#
loop_
_entity.id
_entity.type
_entity.pdbx_description
1 polymer ?
#
loop_
_entity_poly.entity_id
_entity_poly.type
_entity_poly.pdbx_seq_one_letter_code
_entity_poly.pdbx_strand_id
1 'polypeptide(L)'
;MVEINDLTALLAWHDGDGDGPGGQDAESRTSRDSRRRQWPRLDRKHTVPALRERCVTLSAVTILIVICGVFIYTFVSRNSGRGLLCSTVQDGYRCHQECSQLWGPNSPFFSLGTISHISPQIPIGCNVTFVQVLSRHGARYPTKHKTFLYSQLIERIQNSTETYTGDFAFLEKFDHQLQSDILTPFGSSQMIDSGAKFYRRYQHLAKDSTIFIRASGSQRVIHSAENFIDGFHHEKVLDPVAIDKTRKPSIDLIISEEPGFNNTLHHGTCSVFENSQTGRLAQSEFAEVFVPPILNRVKSHLIGANLDIPDIPHLMDICPFQTVALTKDASTISPICSLFTAEEWTEYDYTAL
;
A
#
# COMPACT_ATOMS: atom_id res chain seq x y z
N MET A 1 -4.79 -31.54 22.23
CA MET A 1 -5.48 -32.38 21.23
C MET A 1 -5.16 -31.75 19.89
N VAL A 2 -4.29 -32.41 19.13
CA VAL A 2 -3.69 -31.91 17.89
C VAL A 2 -4.58 -32.34 16.73
N GLU A 3 -4.91 -31.41 15.84
CA GLU A 3 -5.20 -31.75 14.45
C GLU A 3 -4.83 -30.56 13.55
N ILE A 4 -3.70 -30.73 12.87
CA ILE A 4 -3.21 -29.90 11.77
C ILE A 4 -3.59 -30.68 10.51
N ASN A 5 -4.34 -30.07 9.60
CA ASN A 5 -4.48 -30.57 8.23
C ASN A 5 -4.17 -29.44 7.28
N ASP A 6 -2.93 -29.46 6.77
CA ASP A 6 -2.45 -28.66 5.66
C ASP A 6 -2.08 -29.65 4.55
N LEU A 7 -2.72 -29.53 3.39
CA LEU A 7 -2.66 -30.53 2.32
C LEU A 7 -2.76 -29.82 0.97
N THR A 8 -1.70 -29.14 0.55
CA THR A 8 -1.52 -28.80 -0.88
C THR A 8 -0.05 -28.52 -1.24
N ALA A 9 0.71 -29.57 -1.57
CA ALA A 9 1.92 -29.45 -2.39
C ALA A 9 2.42 -30.84 -2.84
N LEU A 10 1.95 -31.34 -3.98
CA LEU A 10 2.65 -32.41 -4.72
C LEU A 10 2.31 -32.32 -6.22
N LEU A 11 3.10 -31.52 -6.95
CA LEU A 11 3.34 -31.72 -8.38
C LEU A 11 4.80 -31.36 -8.65
N ALA A 12 5.67 -32.37 -8.61
CA ALA A 12 7.00 -32.31 -9.21
C ALA A 12 7.15 -33.56 -10.08
N TRP A 13 7.19 -33.32 -11.38
CA TRP A 13 7.64 -34.26 -12.39
C TRP A 13 9.16 -34.35 -12.33
N HIS A 14 9.71 -35.56 -12.45
CA HIS A 14 11.08 -35.73 -12.92
C HIS A 14 11.15 -37.04 -13.74
N ASP A 15 11.43 -36.88 -15.03
CA ASP A 15 11.99 -37.89 -15.93
C ASP A 15 13.35 -38.33 -15.37
N GLY A 16 13.78 -39.59 -15.38
CA GLY A 16 14.00 -40.42 -16.56
C GLY A 16 15.52 -40.63 -16.73
N ASP A 17 15.91 -41.90 -16.85
CA ASP A 17 17.19 -42.46 -17.35
C ASP A 17 18.25 -42.95 -16.34
N GLY A 18 18.66 -44.21 -16.55
CA GLY A 18 19.80 -44.86 -15.89
C GLY A 18 19.78 -46.39 -15.96
N ASP A 19 20.06 -46.93 -17.15
CA ASP A 19 20.20 -48.36 -17.52
C ASP A 19 21.31 -49.12 -16.78
N GLY A 20 21.14 -50.45 -16.62
CA GLY A 20 22.26 -51.42 -16.72
C GLY A 20 22.39 -52.51 -15.64
N PRO A 21 22.76 -53.77 -16.00
CA PRO A 21 22.15 -54.97 -15.39
C PRO A 21 23.11 -56.01 -14.78
N GLY A 22 22.53 -56.99 -14.08
CA GLY A 22 23.13 -58.29 -13.72
C GLY A 22 22.53 -58.82 -12.41
N GLY A 23 22.08 -60.07 -12.22
CA GLY A 23 22.03 -61.29 -13.00
C GLY A 23 21.94 -62.46 -12.00
N GLN A 24 21.05 -63.43 -12.25
CA GLN A 24 21.03 -64.84 -11.73
C GLN A 24 20.78 -65.02 -10.21
N ASP A 25 20.01 -65.97 -9.65
CA ASP A 25 19.39 -67.26 -10.05
C ASP A 25 18.17 -67.56 -9.14
N ALA A 26 17.06 -68.06 -9.70
CA ALA A 26 16.45 -69.39 -9.50
C ALA A 26 16.16 -69.87 -8.05
N GLU A 27 14.88 -70.00 -7.69
CA GLU A 27 14.24 -71.32 -7.49
C GLU A 27 12.74 -71.28 -7.20
N SER A 28 12.04 -72.10 -7.97
CA SER A 28 10.70 -72.68 -7.86
C SER A 28 10.19 -72.99 -6.44
N ARG A 29 8.90 -72.68 -6.19
CA ARG A 29 7.94 -73.67 -5.67
C ARG A 29 6.48 -73.35 -6.01
N THR A 30 5.86 -74.39 -6.55
CA THR A 30 4.51 -74.55 -7.09
C THR A 30 3.39 -74.48 -6.05
N SER A 31 2.17 -74.09 -6.46
CA SER A 31 1.00 -75.02 -6.57
C SER A 31 -0.36 -74.34 -6.34
N ARG A 32 -1.23 -74.44 -7.36
CA ARG A 32 -2.69 -74.74 -7.37
C ARG A 32 -3.59 -73.96 -6.39
N ASP A 33 -4.75 -73.42 -6.77
CA ASP A 33 -5.84 -74.17 -7.37
C ASP A 33 -6.88 -73.24 -8.05
N SER A 34 -7.45 -73.83 -9.09
CA SER A 34 -8.59 -73.45 -9.90
C SER A 34 -9.90 -73.26 -9.12
N ARG A 35 -10.80 -72.39 -9.62
CA ARG A 35 -12.11 -72.83 -10.18
C ARG A 35 -13.04 -71.70 -10.67
N ARG A 36 -13.43 -71.88 -11.94
CA ARG A 36 -14.78 -71.80 -12.55
C ARG A 36 -15.49 -70.46 -12.76
N ARG A 37 -15.61 -70.19 -14.06
CA ARG A 37 -16.68 -69.49 -14.79
C ARG A 37 -18.09 -69.92 -14.34
N GLN A 38 -19.02 -68.96 -14.28
CA GLN A 38 -20.37 -69.15 -14.78
C GLN A 38 -21.04 -67.80 -15.12
N TRP A 39 -21.37 -67.63 -16.40
CA TRP A 39 -22.37 -66.66 -16.88
C TRP A 39 -23.77 -67.27 -16.72
N PRO A 40 -24.77 -66.48 -16.33
CA PRO A 40 -26.13 -66.66 -16.82
C PRO A 40 -26.57 -65.51 -17.71
N ARG A 41 -27.28 -65.89 -18.77
CA ARG A 41 -27.90 -65.05 -19.79
C ARG A 41 -29.06 -64.23 -19.23
N LEU A 42 -29.15 -62.99 -19.73
CA LEU A 42 -30.33 -62.24 -20.12
C LEU A 42 -31.58 -62.36 -19.23
N ASP A 43 -31.86 -61.28 -18.49
CA ASP A 43 -33.24 -60.79 -18.41
C ASP A 43 -33.24 -59.26 -18.62
N ARG A 44 -33.66 -58.84 -19.82
CA ARG A 44 -33.72 -57.45 -20.26
C ARG A 44 -35.09 -56.89 -19.90
N LYS A 45 -35.28 -56.44 -18.67
CA LYS A 45 -36.38 -55.52 -18.34
C LYS A 45 -35.92 -54.08 -18.58
N HIS A 46 -36.18 -53.58 -19.79
CA HIS A 46 -36.19 -52.14 -20.03
C HIS A 46 -37.42 -51.54 -19.34
N THR A 47 -37.25 -51.04 -18.12
CA THR A 47 -38.12 -50.01 -17.58
C THR A 47 -37.66 -48.67 -18.17
N VAL A 48 -38.44 -48.16 -19.12
CA VAL A 48 -38.35 -46.77 -19.57
C VAL A 48 -38.61 -45.88 -18.34
N PRO A 49 -37.71 -44.96 -17.95
CA PRO A 49 -38.04 -43.98 -16.92
C PRO A 49 -39.23 -43.20 -17.45
N ALA A 50 -40.35 -43.25 -16.73
CA ALA A 50 -41.55 -42.52 -17.09
C ALA A 50 -41.16 -41.06 -17.31
N LEU A 51 -41.68 -40.42 -18.37
CA LEU A 51 -41.42 -39.03 -18.74
C LEU A 51 -41.37 -38.07 -17.53
N ARG A 52 -42.19 -38.38 -16.52
CA ARG A 52 -42.26 -37.75 -15.20
C ARG A 52 -40.93 -37.67 -14.45
N GLU A 53 -40.14 -38.75 -14.37
CA GLU A 53 -38.85 -38.75 -13.66
C GLU A 53 -37.82 -37.87 -14.37
N ARG A 54 -37.78 -37.93 -15.70
CA ARG A 54 -36.90 -37.07 -16.52
C ARG A 54 -37.28 -35.59 -16.36
N CYS A 55 -38.58 -35.28 -16.35
CA CYS A 55 -39.07 -33.93 -16.06
C CYS A 55 -38.68 -33.46 -14.66
N VAL A 56 -38.84 -34.30 -13.63
CA VAL A 56 -38.46 -33.94 -12.25
C VAL A 56 -36.95 -33.70 -12.13
N THR A 57 -36.11 -34.54 -12.74
CA THR A 57 -34.65 -34.32 -12.75
C THR A 57 -34.26 -33.05 -13.50
N LEU A 58 -34.90 -32.76 -14.65
CA LEU A 58 -34.64 -31.53 -15.40
C LEU A 58 -35.06 -30.29 -14.60
N SER A 59 -36.21 -30.34 -13.92
CA SER A 59 -36.67 -29.27 -13.04
C SER A 59 -35.75 -29.06 -11.84
N ALA A 60 -35.26 -30.13 -11.22
CA ALA A 60 -34.33 -30.02 -10.09
C ALA A 60 -32.97 -29.42 -10.52
N VAL A 61 -32.44 -29.82 -11.69
CA VAL A 61 -31.19 -29.29 -12.23
C VAL A 61 -31.34 -27.82 -12.63
N THR A 62 -32.45 -27.43 -13.27
CA THR A 62 -32.69 -26.02 -13.61
C THR A 62 -32.85 -25.16 -12.36
N ILE A 63 -33.54 -25.63 -11.33
CA ILE A 63 -33.64 -24.93 -10.04
C ILE A 63 -32.25 -24.76 -9.41
N LEU A 64 -31.41 -25.80 -9.41
CA LEU A 64 -30.05 -25.73 -8.87
C LEU A 64 -29.19 -24.71 -9.62
N ILE A 65 -29.26 -24.70 -10.96
CA ILE A 65 -28.53 -23.74 -11.80
C ILE A 65 -29.00 -22.31 -11.52
N VAL A 66 -30.30 -22.09 -11.36
CA VAL A 66 -30.85 -20.77 -11.00
C VAL A 66 -30.38 -20.35 -9.61
N ILE A 67 -30.38 -21.25 -8.62
CA ILE A 67 -29.88 -20.95 -7.27
C ILE A 67 -28.39 -20.60 -7.31
N CYS A 68 -27.56 -21.41 -7.98
CA CYS A 68 -26.14 -21.13 -8.16
C CYS A 68 -25.92 -19.80 -8.90
N GLY A 69 -26.70 -19.52 -9.94
CA GLY A 69 -26.65 -18.27 -10.68
C GLY A 69 -27.00 -17.06 -9.82
N VAL A 70 -28.01 -17.16 -8.95
CA VAL A 70 -28.38 -16.11 -7.99
C VAL A 70 -27.29 -15.94 -6.92
N PHE A 71 -26.69 -17.02 -6.41
CA PHE A 71 -25.57 -16.93 -5.48
C PHE A 71 -24.34 -16.28 -6.11
N ILE A 72 -23.99 -16.65 -7.34
CA ILE A 72 -22.89 -16.02 -8.09
C ILE A 72 -23.22 -14.55 -8.38
N TYR A 73 -24.44 -14.24 -8.82
CA TYR A 73 -24.86 -12.86 -9.09
C TYR A 73 -24.86 -12.00 -7.81
N THR A 74 -25.31 -12.53 -6.68
CA THR A 74 -25.28 -11.81 -5.39
C THR A 74 -23.87 -11.69 -4.83
N PHE A 75 -23.00 -12.69 -5.02
CA PHE A 75 -21.60 -12.63 -4.65
C PHE A 75 -20.82 -11.62 -5.51
N VAL A 76 -21.01 -11.67 -6.83
CA VAL A 76 -20.42 -10.74 -7.79
C VAL A 76 -20.97 -9.33 -7.58
N SER A 77 -22.29 -9.14 -7.41
CA SER A 77 -22.84 -7.80 -7.15
C SER A 77 -22.45 -7.24 -5.76
N ARG A 78 -22.26 -8.08 -4.73
CA ARG A 78 -21.71 -7.64 -3.43
C ARG A 78 -20.22 -7.32 -3.50
N ASN A 79 -19.44 -8.05 -4.30
CA ASN A 79 -17.99 -7.80 -4.43
C ASN A 79 -17.65 -6.72 -5.46
N SER A 80 -18.45 -6.52 -6.50
CA SER A 80 -18.27 -5.43 -7.48
C SER A 80 -18.47 -4.04 -6.87
N GLY A 81 -18.98 -3.95 -5.63
CA GLY A 81 -19.13 -2.70 -4.88
C GLY A 81 -18.12 -2.49 -3.74
N ARG A 82 -17.19 -3.43 -3.48
CA ARG A 82 -16.07 -3.17 -2.57
C ARG A 82 -14.97 -2.48 -3.37
N GLY A 83 -15.08 -1.15 -3.46
CA GLY A 83 -14.01 -0.31 -4.00
C GLY A 83 -12.66 -0.70 -3.38
N LEU A 84 -11.62 -0.77 -4.21
CA LEU A 84 -10.26 -1.02 -3.75
C LEU A 84 -9.91 0.01 -2.67
N LEU A 85 -9.61 -0.43 -1.44
CA LEU A 85 -9.15 0.46 -0.39
C LEU A 85 -7.84 1.11 -0.83
N CYS A 86 -7.79 2.44 -0.82
CA CYS A 86 -6.60 3.15 -1.28
C CYS A 86 -5.40 2.96 -0.38
N SER A 87 -5.59 2.70 0.91
CA SER A 87 -4.51 2.37 1.84
C SER A 87 -4.88 1.13 2.66
N THR A 88 -3.89 0.29 2.92
CA THR A 88 -4.02 -0.87 3.82
C THR A 88 -2.83 -0.97 4.76
N VAL A 89 -3.01 -1.64 5.91
CA VAL A 89 -1.94 -1.93 6.87
C VAL A 89 -0.74 -2.61 6.21
N GLN A 90 -0.97 -3.55 5.30
CA GLN A 90 0.12 -4.35 4.74
C GLN A 90 0.82 -3.65 3.57
N ASP A 91 0.06 -3.10 2.64
CA ASP A 91 0.61 -2.61 1.37
C ASP A 91 0.80 -1.10 1.32
N GLY A 92 0.28 -0.37 2.30
CA GLY A 92 0.25 1.09 2.27
C GLY A 92 -0.69 1.59 1.18
N TYR A 93 -0.38 2.76 0.63
CA TYR A 93 -1.17 3.43 -0.39
C TYR A 93 -0.97 2.81 -1.79
N ARG A 94 -2.07 2.50 -2.48
CA ARG A 94 -2.08 1.77 -3.75
C ARG A 94 -2.97 2.41 -4.81
N CYS A 95 -3.65 3.51 -4.52
CA CYS A 95 -4.43 4.25 -5.51
C CYS A 95 -3.53 5.16 -6.37
N HIS A 96 -3.93 5.38 -7.63
CA HIS A 96 -3.27 6.30 -8.56
C HIS A 96 -1.75 6.16 -8.64
N GLN A 97 -1.24 4.91 -8.67
CA GLN A 97 0.21 4.62 -8.54
C GLN A 97 1.07 5.31 -9.59
N GLU A 98 0.51 5.53 -10.78
CA GLU A 98 1.13 6.25 -11.90
C GLU A 98 1.53 7.70 -11.60
N CYS A 99 1.04 8.30 -10.51
CA CYS A 99 1.54 9.58 -9.99
C CYS A 99 1.84 9.54 -8.49
N SER A 100 1.04 8.84 -7.68
CA SER A 100 1.18 8.86 -6.22
C SER A 100 2.48 8.26 -5.69
N GLN A 101 3.12 7.38 -6.47
CA GLN A 101 4.43 6.81 -6.17
C GLN A 101 5.60 7.62 -6.74
N LEU A 102 5.30 8.74 -7.41
CA LEU A 102 6.24 9.66 -8.06
C LEU A 102 6.15 11.06 -7.44
N TRP A 103 5.88 11.15 -6.14
CA TRP A 103 5.83 12.41 -5.40
C TRP A 103 7.02 12.59 -4.45
N GLY A 104 8.08 11.79 -4.62
CA GLY A 104 9.27 11.78 -3.77
C GLY A 104 8.93 11.68 -2.27
N PRO A 105 9.42 12.61 -1.42
CA PRO A 105 9.14 12.60 0.01
C PRO A 105 7.68 12.90 0.36
N ASN A 106 6.85 13.32 -0.59
CA ASN A 106 5.42 13.59 -0.39
C ASN A 106 4.55 12.39 -0.77
N SER A 107 5.12 11.31 -1.34
CA SER A 107 4.40 10.07 -1.59
C SER A 107 3.94 9.43 -0.27
N PRO A 108 2.64 9.10 -0.12
CA PRO A 108 2.19 8.21 0.94
C PRO A 108 2.99 6.91 0.96
N PHE A 109 3.25 6.33 2.14
CA PHE A 109 3.95 5.04 2.22
C PHE A 109 3.28 3.99 1.33
N PHE A 110 4.06 3.32 0.49
CA PHE A 110 3.68 2.13 -0.25
C PHE A 110 4.72 1.03 -0.04
N SER A 111 4.27 -0.21 0.11
CA SER A 111 5.15 -1.35 0.40
C SER A 111 5.99 -1.72 -0.82
N LEU A 112 7.31 -1.75 -0.64
CA LEU A 112 8.28 -2.26 -1.63
C LEU A 112 8.54 -3.77 -1.47
N GLY A 113 7.76 -4.47 -0.63
CA GLY A 113 8.00 -5.87 -0.29
C GLY A 113 8.00 -6.82 -1.50
N THR A 114 7.31 -6.48 -2.58
CA THR A 114 7.27 -7.24 -3.84
C THR A 114 8.41 -6.92 -4.80
N ILE A 115 9.16 -5.84 -4.55
CA ILE A 115 10.28 -5.39 -5.41
C ILE A 115 11.61 -6.01 -4.92
N SER A 116 11.71 -6.30 -3.62
CA SER A 116 12.91 -6.93 -3.08
C SER A 116 13.10 -8.35 -3.61
N HIS A 117 14.25 -8.62 -4.24
CA HIS A 117 14.65 -9.98 -4.64
C HIS A 117 14.85 -10.93 -3.44
N ILE A 118 15.08 -10.37 -2.24
CA ILE A 118 15.17 -11.12 -1.01
C ILE A 118 13.84 -10.99 -0.26
N SER A 119 13.23 -12.12 0.08
CA SER A 119 11.97 -12.12 0.82
C SER A 119 12.11 -11.38 2.15
N PRO A 120 11.18 -10.46 2.49
CA PRO A 120 11.19 -9.77 3.78
C PRO A 120 10.67 -10.66 4.92
N GLN A 121 10.31 -11.92 4.67
CA GLN A 121 9.85 -12.83 5.73
C GLN A 121 11.01 -13.27 6.64
N ILE A 122 10.70 -13.55 7.90
CA ILE A 122 11.68 -14.13 8.82
C ILE A 122 12.10 -15.50 8.26
N PRO A 123 13.40 -15.76 8.03
CA PRO A 123 13.84 -17.04 7.48
C PRO A 123 13.45 -18.23 8.39
N ILE A 124 13.20 -19.38 7.77
CA ILE A 124 12.85 -20.61 8.49
C ILE A 124 13.96 -20.96 9.47
N GLY A 125 13.60 -21.23 10.73
CA GLY A 125 14.54 -21.56 11.79
C GLY A 125 15.17 -20.34 12.49
N CYS A 126 14.89 -19.11 12.04
CA CYS A 126 15.35 -17.90 12.71
C CYS A 126 14.28 -17.34 13.66
N ASN A 127 14.73 -16.71 14.75
CA ASN A 127 13.87 -15.94 15.65
C ASN A 127 14.46 -14.54 15.85
N VAL A 128 13.63 -13.51 15.73
CA VAL A 128 14.08 -12.12 15.92
C VAL A 128 14.21 -11.86 17.41
N THR A 129 15.43 -11.52 17.87
CA THR A 129 15.74 -11.23 19.28
C THR A 129 15.78 -9.73 19.59
N PHE A 130 15.88 -8.90 18.56
CA PHE A 130 15.91 -7.43 18.67
C PHE A 130 15.31 -6.81 17.41
N VAL A 131 14.57 -5.71 17.58
CA VAL A 131 14.08 -4.90 16.47
C VAL A 131 14.11 -3.42 16.87
N GLN A 132 14.55 -2.58 15.94
CA GLN A 132 14.42 -1.13 16.02
C GLN A 132 13.70 -0.64 14.77
N VAL A 133 12.75 0.27 14.93
CA VAL A 133 12.10 0.98 13.82
C VAL A 133 12.50 2.45 13.89
N LEU A 134 12.89 3.01 12.74
CA LEU A 134 12.99 4.46 12.54
C LEU A 134 11.85 4.85 11.60
N SER A 135 10.93 5.67 12.09
CA SER A 135 9.76 6.11 11.33
C SER A 135 9.80 7.61 11.12
N ARG A 136 9.43 8.06 9.92
CA ARG A 136 9.03 9.45 9.68
C ARG A 136 7.64 9.70 10.29
N HIS A 137 7.26 10.97 10.37
CA HIS A 137 5.88 11.36 10.59
C HIS A 137 4.97 10.92 9.42
N GLY A 138 3.67 10.81 9.65
CA GLY A 138 2.67 10.55 8.61
C GLY A 138 2.48 11.72 7.63
N ALA A 139 1.59 11.56 6.65
CA ALA A 139 1.20 12.64 5.74
C ALA A 139 0.74 13.89 6.50
N ARG A 140 1.12 15.05 5.99
CA ARG A 140 0.89 16.35 6.64
C ARG A 140 0.40 17.37 5.63
N TYR A 141 -0.17 18.45 6.15
CA TYR A 141 -0.33 19.68 5.37
C TYR A 141 1.03 20.30 5.03
N PRO A 142 1.12 21.22 4.05
CA PRO A 142 2.35 21.96 3.77
C PRO A 142 2.86 22.71 5.01
N THR A 143 4.14 23.10 5.02
CA THR A 143 4.63 23.99 6.08
C THR A 143 3.96 25.35 5.97
N LYS A 144 3.84 26.12 7.06
CA LYS A 144 3.22 27.46 7.01
C LYS A 144 3.74 28.35 5.87
N HIS A 145 5.06 28.32 5.62
CA HIS A 145 5.66 29.07 4.52
C HIS A 145 5.22 28.55 3.15
N LYS A 146 5.20 27.23 2.93
CA LYS A 146 4.75 26.63 1.67
C LYS A 146 3.25 26.81 1.44
N THR A 147 2.41 26.68 2.48
CA THR A 147 0.97 26.99 2.39
C THR A 147 0.75 28.41 1.87
N PHE A 148 1.49 29.39 2.41
CA PHE A 148 1.42 30.77 1.93
C PHE A 148 1.84 30.92 0.46
N LEU A 149 2.96 30.31 0.06
CA LEU A 149 3.44 30.36 -1.32
C LEU A 149 2.45 29.73 -2.31
N TYR A 150 1.84 28.60 -1.95
CA TYR A 150 0.85 27.92 -2.80
C TYR A 150 -0.43 28.75 -2.94
N SER A 151 -0.92 29.35 -1.84
CA SER A 151 -2.07 30.27 -1.91
C SER A 151 -1.78 31.49 -2.78
N GLN A 152 -0.58 32.10 -2.66
CA GLN A 152 -0.19 33.21 -3.54
C GLN A 152 -0.09 32.81 -5.01
N LEU A 153 0.40 31.61 -5.30
CA LEU A 153 0.48 31.10 -6.66
C LEU A 153 -0.92 30.95 -7.28
N ILE A 154 -1.85 30.31 -6.57
CA ILE A 154 -3.24 30.14 -7.04
C ILE A 154 -3.92 31.49 -7.21
N GLU A 155 -3.75 32.42 -6.26
CA GLU A 155 -4.28 33.78 -6.38
C GLU A 155 -3.69 34.53 -7.58
N ARG A 156 -2.38 34.40 -7.83
CA ARG A 156 -1.74 35.03 -8.99
C ARG A 156 -2.24 34.45 -10.30
N ILE A 157 -2.43 33.13 -10.39
CA ILE A 157 -3.07 32.48 -11.54
C ILE A 157 -4.48 33.06 -11.73
N GLN A 158 -5.27 33.13 -10.66
CA GLN A 158 -6.65 33.61 -10.69
C GLN A 158 -6.78 35.08 -11.12
N ASN A 159 -5.87 35.92 -10.67
CA ASN A 159 -5.90 37.37 -10.93
C ASN A 159 -5.30 37.78 -12.28
N SER A 160 -4.41 36.97 -12.87
CA SER A 160 -3.72 37.33 -14.12
C SER A 160 -4.20 36.58 -15.35
N THR A 161 -4.80 35.39 -15.19
CA THR A 161 -5.26 34.59 -16.34
C THR A 161 -6.55 35.17 -16.92
N GLU A 162 -6.51 35.50 -18.21
CA GLU A 162 -7.65 36.01 -18.97
C GLU A 162 -8.55 34.88 -19.49
N THR A 163 -7.96 33.73 -19.82
CA THR A 163 -8.71 32.58 -20.35
C THR A 163 -8.12 31.27 -19.87
N TYR A 164 -8.98 30.40 -19.34
CA TYR A 164 -8.65 29.04 -18.90
C TYR A 164 -9.22 28.05 -19.91
N THR A 165 -8.39 27.10 -20.36
CA THR A 165 -8.80 26.12 -21.38
C THR A 165 -8.49 24.68 -20.97
N GLY A 166 -9.23 23.73 -21.54
CA GLY A 166 -9.01 22.30 -21.32
C GLY A 166 -9.09 21.91 -19.84
N ASP A 167 -8.19 21.02 -19.41
CA ASP A 167 -8.14 20.50 -18.04
C ASP A 167 -7.73 21.57 -17.01
N PHE A 168 -7.26 22.74 -17.44
CA PHE A 168 -6.92 23.86 -16.56
C PHE A 168 -8.13 24.75 -16.21
N ALA A 169 -9.29 24.53 -16.85
CA ALA A 169 -10.50 25.35 -16.65
C ALA A 169 -10.95 25.44 -15.19
N PHE A 170 -10.74 24.39 -14.39
CA PHE A 170 -11.15 24.40 -12.98
C PHE A 170 -10.36 25.40 -12.13
N LEU A 171 -9.16 25.82 -12.56
CA LEU A 171 -8.31 26.75 -11.80
C LEU A 171 -8.95 28.13 -11.61
N GLU A 172 -9.87 28.53 -12.49
CA GLU A 172 -10.64 29.79 -12.36
C GLU A 172 -11.37 29.88 -11.01
N LYS A 173 -11.87 28.74 -10.50
CA LYS A 173 -12.66 28.67 -9.26
C LYS A 173 -12.06 27.71 -8.24
N PHE A 174 -10.80 27.35 -8.43
CA PHE A 174 -10.12 26.41 -7.57
C PHE A 174 -9.87 27.04 -6.21
N ASP A 175 -10.49 26.49 -5.18
CA ASP A 175 -10.28 26.90 -3.80
C ASP A 175 -9.13 26.11 -3.18
N HIS A 176 -8.02 26.81 -2.89
CA HIS A 176 -6.85 26.23 -2.25
C HIS A 176 -6.73 26.71 -0.80
N GLN A 177 -7.49 26.06 0.08
CA GLN A 177 -7.40 26.27 1.53
C GLN A 177 -6.93 24.99 2.23
N LEU A 178 -5.61 24.91 2.43
CA LEU A 178 -5.00 23.89 3.25
C LEU A 178 -4.61 24.47 4.62
N GLN A 179 -4.63 23.61 5.63
CA GLN A 179 -4.01 23.93 6.92
C GLN A 179 -2.47 23.96 6.77
N SER A 180 -1.75 24.06 7.88
CA SER A 180 -0.28 24.04 7.85
C SER A 180 0.31 23.18 8.98
N ASP A 181 1.47 22.61 8.70
CA ASP A 181 2.42 21.91 9.58
C ASP A 181 1.94 20.60 10.26
N ILE A 182 0.64 20.47 10.54
CA ILE A 182 0.07 19.34 11.26
C ILE A 182 -0.20 18.13 10.35
N LEU A 183 -0.39 16.96 10.96
CA LEU A 183 -0.81 15.75 10.25
C LEU A 183 -2.21 15.93 9.65
N THR A 184 -2.42 15.36 8.48
CA THR A 184 -3.78 15.18 7.96
C THR A 184 -4.44 13.99 8.66
N PRO A 185 -5.79 13.86 8.62
CA PRO A 185 -6.45 12.65 9.12
C PRO A 185 -5.91 11.37 8.48
N PHE A 186 -5.56 11.43 7.18
CA PHE A 186 -4.93 10.32 6.48
C PHE A 186 -3.55 10.00 7.05
N GLY A 187 -2.72 11.01 7.31
CA GLY A 187 -1.41 10.82 7.93
C GLY A 187 -1.47 10.19 9.31
N SER A 188 -2.45 10.56 10.14
CA SER A 188 -2.70 9.89 11.42
C SER A 188 -3.04 8.41 11.22
N SER A 189 -3.91 8.09 10.24
CA SER A 189 -4.26 6.70 9.89
C SER A 189 -3.05 5.89 9.43
N GLN A 190 -2.16 6.48 8.63
CA GLN A 190 -0.92 5.81 8.21
C GLN A 190 -0.05 5.39 9.40
N MET A 191 0.00 6.22 10.43
CA MET A 191 0.79 5.92 11.63
C MET A 191 0.14 4.84 12.49
N ILE A 192 -1.19 4.84 12.62
CA ILE A 192 -1.94 3.72 13.23
C ILE A 192 -1.67 2.42 12.48
N ASP A 193 -1.80 2.44 11.15
CA ASP A 193 -1.51 1.28 10.29
C ASP A 193 -0.06 0.81 10.46
N SER A 194 0.90 1.72 10.54
CA SER A 194 2.31 1.40 10.77
C SER A 194 2.53 0.72 12.13
N GLY A 195 1.88 1.20 13.18
CA GLY A 195 1.92 0.58 14.51
C GLY A 195 1.34 -0.83 14.51
N ALA A 196 0.19 -1.01 13.87
CA ALA A 196 -0.45 -2.30 13.72
C ALA A 196 0.43 -3.28 12.91
N LYS A 197 0.99 -2.82 11.80
CA LYS A 197 1.92 -3.61 10.96
C LYS A 197 3.15 -4.04 11.74
N PHE A 198 3.73 -3.15 12.56
CA PHE A 198 4.87 -3.46 13.40
C PHE A 198 4.54 -4.53 14.44
N TYR A 199 3.42 -4.40 15.15
CA TYR A 199 2.97 -5.41 16.12
C TYR A 199 2.79 -6.77 15.45
N ARG A 200 2.03 -6.83 14.36
CA ARG A 200 1.75 -8.07 13.62
C ARG A 200 3.03 -8.75 13.15
N ARG A 201 3.99 -7.99 12.63
CA ARG A 201 5.26 -8.53 12.11
C ARG A 201 6.15 -9.10 13.19
N TYR A 202 6.19 -8.47 14.36
CA TYR A 202 7.09 -8.84 15.46
C TYR A 202 6.32 -9.36 16.68
N GLN A 203 5.14 -9.93 16.46
CA GLN A 203 4.22 -10.36 17.51
C GLN A 203 4.90 -11.24 18.55
N HIS A 204 5.76 -12.17 18.10
CA HIS A 204 6.46 -13.11 18.98
C HIS A 204 7.33 -12.43 20.04
N LEU A 205 7.85 -11.22 19.75
CA LEU A 205 8.63 -10.40 20.68
C LEU A 205 7.75 -9.35 21.37
N ALA A 206 6.88 -8.69 20.60
CA ALA A 206 6.05 -7.56 21.04
C ALA A 206 4.99 -7.94 22.07
N LYS A 207 4.47 -9.16 22.02
CA LYS A 207 3.46 -9.67 22.96
C LYS A 207 3.94 -9.67 24.41
N ASP A 208 5.24 -9.89 24.63
CA ASP A 208 5.88 -10.02 25.94
C ASP A 208 6.74 -8.80 26.32
N SER A 209 6.94 -7.85 25.39
CA SER A 209 7.85 -6.72 25.58
C SER A 209 7.13 -5.42 25.92
N THR A 210 7.81 -4.57 26.70
CA THR A 210 7.53 -3.12 26.75
C THR A 210 8.42 -2.45 25.70
N ILE A 211 7.83 -1.61 24.85
CA ILE A 211 8.58 -0.88 23.82
C ILE A 211 9.11 0.43 24.40
N PHE A 212 10.33 0.81 24.02
CA PHE A 212 10.92 2.10 24.33
C PHE A 212 10.84 3.02 23.11
N ILE A 213 10.30 4.22 23.28
CA ILE A 213 9.93 5.12 22.19
C ILE A 213 10.58 6.48 22.41
N ARG A 214 11.25 6.97 21.36
CA ARG A 214 11.75 8.35 21.29
C ARG A 214 11.07 9.08 20.15
N ALA A 215 10.81 10.37 20.32
CA ALA A 215 10.30 11.25 19.28
C ALA A 215 11.16 12.53 19.21
N SER A 216 11.33 13.07 18.02
CA SER A 216 11.86 14.43 17.86
C SER A 216 10.78 15.45 18.27
N GLY A 217 11.19 16.59 18.79
CA GLY A 217 10.36 17.62 19.43
C GLY A 217 9.45 18.42 18.49
N SER A 218 9.07 17.86 17.35
CA SER A 218 8.11 18.43 16.41
C SER A 218 6.72 17.87 16.67
N GLN A 219 5.70 18.74 16.70
CA GLN A 219 4.32 18.33 17.00
C GLN A 219 3.81 17.20 16.08
N ARG A 220 4.10 17.28 14.77
CA ARG A 220 3.72 16.23 13.80
C ARG A 220 4.44 14.90 14.05
N VAL A 221 5.66 14.93 14.58
CA VAL A 221 6.44 13.71 14.91
C VAL A 221 5.92 13.09 16.20
N ILE A 222 5.63 13.91 17.21
CA ILE A 222 5.02 13.49 18.48
C ILE A 222 3.66 12.84 18.21
N HIS A 223 2.75 13.52 17.50
CA HIS A 223 1.45 12.95 17.17
C HIS A 223 1.57 11.69 16.30
N SER A 224 2.58 11.59 15.44
CA SER A 224 2.82 10.36 14.67
C SER A 224 3.23 9.20 15.56
N ALA A 225 4.08 9.44 16.57
CA ALA A 225 4.46 8.43 17.55
C ALA A 225 3.27 8.01 18.41
N GLU A 226 2.40 8.94 18.82
CA GLU A 226 1.16 8.62 19.52
C GLU A 226 0.23 7.74 18.68
N ASN A 227 -0.01 8.10 17.41
CA ASN A 227 -0.83 7.28 16.51
C ASN A 227 -0.20 5.89 16.24
N PHE A 228 1.13 5.81 16.14
CA PHE A 228 1.82 4.52 16.06
C PHE A 228 1.59 3.66 17.30
N ILE A 229 1.69 4.27 18.50
CA ILE A 229 1.38 3.60 19.76
C ILE A 229 -0.06 3.10 19.77
N ASP A 230 -1.02 3.89 19.26
CA ASP A 230 -2.43 3.52 19.20
C ASP A 230 -2.64 2.24 18.39
N GLY A 231 -2.09 2.18 17.17
CA GLY A 231 -2.18 1.01 16.31
C GLY A 231 -1.46 -0.21 16.89
N PHE A 232 -0.26 0.00 17.45
CA PHE A 232 0.50 -1.06 18.11
C PHE A 232 -0.26 -1.65 19.31
N HIS A 233 -0.77 -0.79 20.19
CA HIS A 233 -1.48 -1.19 21.39
C HIS A 233 -2.82 -1.86 21.07
N HIS A 234 -3.52 -1.37 20.04
CA HIS A 234 -4.76 -1.99 19.55
C HIS A 234 -4.53 -3.46 19.18
N GLU A 235 -3.52 -3.76 18.36
CA GLU A 235 -3.20 -5.14 18.00
C GLU A 235 -2.76 -5.98 19.21
N LYS A 236 -2.02 -5.38 20.15
CA LYS A 236 -1.62 -6.04 21.40
C LYS A 236 -2.80 -6.44 22.28
N VAL A 237 -3.82 -5.59 22.39
CA VAL A 237 -5.04 -5.88 23.15
C VAL A 237 -5.82 -7.03 22.53
N LEU A 238 -5.87 -7.10 21.20
CA LEU A 238 -6.57 -8.15 20.46
C LEU A 238 -5.83 -9.50 20.49
N ASP A 239 -4.52 -9.50 20.66
CA ASP A 239 -3.72 -10.72 20.76
C ASP A 239 -4.04 -11.50 22.05
N PRO A 240 -4.58 -12.74 21.97
CA PRO A 240 -4.99 -13.50 23.15
C PRO A 240 -3.83 -13.82 24.09
N VAL A 241 -2.61 -13.98 23.57
CA VAL A 241 -1.44 -14.43 24.34
C VAL A 241 -0.52 -13.31 24.79
N ALA A 242 -0.82 -12.04 24.47
CA ALA A 242 -0.04 -10.91 24.93
C ALA A 242 -0.22 -10.64 26.43
N ILE A 243 0.83 -10.15 27.08
CA ILE A 243 0.81 -9.69 28.47
C ILE A 243 0.71 -8.15 28.53
N ASP A 244 0.37 -7.60 29.70
CA ASP A 244 0.30 -6.15 29.93
C ASP A 244 -0.61 -5.40 28.92
N LYS A 245 -1.83 -5.94 28.70
CA LYS A 245 -2.81 -5.38 27.75
C LYS A 245 -3.50 -4.11 28.27
N THR A 246 -3.45 -3.85 29.57
CA THR A 246 -4.18 -2.73 30.19
C THR A 246 -3.41 -1.41 30.11
N ARG A 247 -2.10 -1.47 29.90
CA ARG A 247 -1.23 -0.29 29.86
C ARG A 247 -0.84 0.03 28.42
N LYS A 248 -1.33 1.16 27.93
CA LYS A 248 -0.89 1.75 26.67
C LYS A 248 0.52 2.34 26.85
N PRO A 249 1.48 2.06 25.94
CA PRO A 249 2.80 2.71 25.95
C PRO A 249 2.70 4.24 25.87
N SER A 250 3.76 4.93 26.28
CA SER A 250 3.93 6.38 26.11
C SER A 250 5.24 6.67 25.38
N ILE A 251 5.44 7.92 24.96
CA ILE A 251 6.74 8.36 24.46
C ILE A 251 7.67 8.55 25.66
N ASP A 252 8.76 7.79 25.73
CA ASP A 252 9.69 7.80 26.86
C ASP A 252 10.64 9.01 26.81
N LEU A 253 10.98 9.49 25.61
CA LEU A 253 11.86 10.64 25.43
C LEU A 253 11.46 11.48 24.23
N ILE A 254 11.17 12.76 24.49
CA ILE A 254 11.04 13.78 23.45
C ILE A 254 12.34 14.56 23.41
N ILE A 255 13.01 14.56 22.25
CA ILE A 255 14.29 15.25 22.05
C ILE A 255 14.01 16.59 21.38
N SER A 256 14.38 17.70 22.03
CA SER A 256 14.14 19.05 21.52
C SER A 256 14.71 19.29 20.12
N GLU A 257 13.99 20.06 19.29
CA GLU A 257 14.49 20.60 18.01
C GLU A 257 14.94 22.07 18.15
N GLU A 258 14.93 22.64 19.36
CA GLU A 258 15.40 24.00 19.62
C GLU A 258 16.90 24.15 19.28
N PRO A 259 17.33 25.33 18.80
CA PRO A 259 18.74 25.59 18.49
C PRO A 259 19.67 25.27 19.66
N GLY A 260 20.76 24.54 19.36
CA GLY A 260 21.78 24.18 20.35
C GLY A 260 21.54 22.85 21.08
N PHE A 261 20.39 22.19 20.90
CA PHE A 261 20.17 20.84 21.42
C PHE A 261 20.79 19.77 20.51
N ASN A 262 21.50 18.81 21.12
CA ASN A 262 22.00 17.64 20.40
C ASN A 262 20.86 16.64 20.18
N ASN A 263 20.34 16.60 18.96
CA ASN A 263 19.26 15.72 18.57
C ASN A 263 19.73 14.70 17.52
N THR A 264 19.70 13.41 17.86
CA THR A 264 20.07 12.33 16.92
C THR A 264 18.98 12.03 15.89
N LEU A 265 17.78 12.57 16.06
CA LEU A 265 16.60 12.34 15.21
C LEU A 265 16.29 13.51 14.28
N HIS A 266 16.97 14.64 14.44
CA HIS A 266 16.80 15.86 13.64
C HIS A 266 18.12 16.62 13.58
N HIS A 267 18.52 17.10 12.41
CA HIS A 267 19.74 17.90 12.24
C HIS A 267 19.56 19.32 12.81
N GLY A 268 20.61 20.15 12.90
CA GLY A 268 20.46 21.53 13.38
C GLY A 268 21.70 22.14 14.05
N THR A 269 22.60 21.33 14.60
CA THR A 269 23.81 21.85 15.31
C THR A 269 25.06 21.90 14.43
N CYS A 270 25.03 21.31 13.23
CA CYS A 270 26.16 21.31 12.30
C CYS A 270 26.13 22.57 11.41
N SER A 271 26.64 23.69 11.90
CA SER A 271 26.49 25.01 11.25
C SER A 271 26.94 25.07 9.79
N VAL A 272 28.04 24.40 9.42
CA VAL A 272 28.51 24.35 8.02
C VAL A 272 27.49 23.62 7.13
N PHE A 273 26.90 22.54 7.63
CA PHE A 273 25.88 21.78 6.92
C PHE A 273 24.57 22.56 6.82
N GLU A 274 24.08 23.16 7.91
CA GLU A 274 22.81 23.91 7.92
C GLU A 274 22.83 25.15 7.00
N ASN A 275 24.01 25.73 6.78
CA ASN A 275 24.18 26.86 5.86
C ASN A 275 24.43 26.43 4.40
N SER A 276 24.51 25.12 4.12
CA SER A 276 24.72 24.62 2.77
C SER A 276 23.52 24.91 1.86
N GLN A 277 23.80 25.32 0.63
CA GLN A 277 22.78 25.51 -0.42
C GLN A 277 22.81 24.41 -1.48
N THR A 278 23.68 23.40 -1.32
CA THR A 278 23.97 22.39 -2.35
C THR A 278 22.69 21.72 -2.87
N GLY A 279 21.80 21.28 -1.98
CA GLY A 279 20.52 20.66 -2.38
C GLY A 279 19.62 21.63 -3.17
N ARG A 280 19.50 22.88 -2.71
CA ARG A 280 18.68 23.92 -3.39
C ARG A 280 19.24 24.27 -4.77
N LEU A 281 20.56 24.35 -4.91
CA LEU A 281 21.21 24.63 -6.19
C LEU A 281 21.02 23.48 -7.18
N ALA A 282 21.21 22.24 -6.74
CA ALA A 282 20.98 21.06 -7.59
C ALA A 282 19.52 20.96 -8.04
N GLN A 283 18.56 21.23 -7.14
CA GLN A 283 17.13 21.30 -7.50
C GLN A 283 16.85 22.39 -8.53
N SER A 284 17.43 23.57 -8.34
CA SER A 284 17.26 24.68 -9.29
C SER A 284 17.85 24.35 -10.65
N GLU A 285 19.05 23.79 -10.70
CA GLU A 285 19.73 23.41 -11.94
C GLU A 285 18.94 22.34 -12.72
N PHE A 286 18.40 21.34 -12.01
CA PHE A 286 17.59 20.32 -12.65
C PHE A 286 16.21 20.86 -13.09
N ALA A 287 15.59 21.76 -12.31
CA ALA A 287 14.34 22.41 -12.70
C ALA A 287 14.46 23.15 -14.04
N GLU A 288 15.59 23.82 -14.30
CA GLU A 288 15.86 24.48 -15.60
C GLU A 288 15.86 23.51 -16.79
N VAL A 289 16.01 22.20 -16.56
CA VAL A 289 15.99 21.17 -17.61
C VAL A 289 14.55 20.77 -17.96
N PHE A 290 13.76 20.36 -16.96
CA PHE A 290 12.45 19.72 -17.22
C PHE A 290 11.26 20.68 -17.14
N VAL A 291 11.37 21.81 -16.43
CA VAL A 291 10.26 22.74 -16.24
C VAL A 291 9.92 23.58 -17.48
N PRO A 292 10.86 24.10 -18.29
CA PRO A 292 10.50 25.03 -19.36
C PRO A 292 9.47 24.49 -20.37
N PRO A 293 9.52 23.21 -20.81
CA PRO A 293 8.47 22.62 -21.64
C PRO A 293 7.09 22.60 -20.95
N ILE A 294 7.05 22.28 -19.65
CA ILE A 294 5.82 22.24 -18.85
C ILE A 294 5.24 23.65 -18.72
N LEU A 295 6.07 24.63 -18.38
CA LEU A 295 5.68 26.04 -18.26
C LEU A 295 5.06 26.56 -19.55
N ASN A 296 5.66 26.24 -20.71
CA ASN A 296 5.10 26.61 -22.01
C ASN A 296 3.73 25.98 -22.26
N ARG A 297 3.53 24.70 -21.92
CA ARG A 297 2.20 24.06 -22.01
C ARG A 297 1.20 24.72 -21.08
N VAL A 298 1.55 24.91 -19.80
CA VAL A 298 0.66 25.52 -18.80
C VAL A 298 0.23 26.93 -19.23
N LYS A 299 1.16 27.77 -19.70
CA LYS A 299 0.85 29.10 -20.25
C LYS A 299 -0.04 29.05 -21.49
N SER A 300 0.06 28.02 -22.32
CA SER A 300 -0.84 27.86 -23.48
C SER A 300 -2.28 27.57 -23.08
N HIS A 301 -2.50 27.03 -21.88
CA HIS A 301 -3.84 26.76 -21.34
C HIS A 301 -4.37 27.87 -20.41
N LEU A 302 -3.46 28.64 -19.81
CA LEU A 302 -3.72 29.77 -18.92
C LEU A 302 -3.28 31.08 -19.61
N ILE A 303 -4.06 31.52 -20.60
CA ILE A 303 -3.71 32.67 -21.43
C ILE A 303 -3.71 33.94 -20.56
N GLY A 304 -2.60 34.68 -20.58
CA GLY A 304 -2.40 35.88 -19.75
C GLY A 304 -1.77 35.61 -18.37
N ALA A 305 -1.61 34.35 -17.97
CA ALA A 305 -1.09 34.01 -16.65
C ALA A 305 0.35 34.50 -16.41
N ASN A 306 0.57 35.09 -15.23
CA ASN A 306 1.88 35.47 -14.74
C ASN A 306 2.54 34.30 -13.98
N LEU A 307 3.25 33.46 -14.73
CA LEU A 307 3.95 32.27 -14.25
C LEU A 307 5.42 32.25 -14.68
N ASP A 308 6.28 31.68 -13.84
CA ASP A 308 7.71 31.46 -14.12
C ASP A 308 8.16 30.05 -13.69
N ILE A 309 9.41 29.69 -13.97
CA ILE A 309 9.99 28.35 -13.73
C ILE A 309 9.72 27.85 -12.29
N PRO A 310 9.97 28.62 -11.20
CA PRO A 310 9.74 28.12 -9.85
C PRO A 310 8.26 27.82 -9.52
N ASP A 311 7.32 28.33 -10.32
CA ASP A 311 5.89 28.15 -10.07
C ASP A 311 5.41 26.77 -10.47
N ILE A 312 6.05 26.12 -11.45
CA ILE A 312 5.62 24.81 -11.92
C ILE A 312 5.83 23.74 -10.85
N PRO A 313 7.01 23.59 -10.22
CA PRO A 313 7.16 22.68 -9.09
C PRO A 313 6.21 23.00 -7.92
N HIS A 314 5.92 24.28 -7.66
CA HIS A 314 4.93 24.66 -6.65
C HIS A 314 3.50 24.24 -7.02
N LEU A 315 3.11 24.33 -8.29
CA LEU A 315 1.83 23.82 -8.76
C LEU A 315 1.79 22.29 -8.66
N MET A 316 2.88 21.60 -8.98
CA MET A 316 3.01 20.15 -8.81
C MET A 316 2.92 19.74 -7.33
N ASP A 317 3.57 20.46 -6.42
CA ASP A 317 3.52 20.22 -4.95
C ASP A 317 2.06 20.19 -4.43
N ILE A 318 1.16 20.99 -5.01
CA ILE A 318 -0.24 21.06 -4.54
C ILE A 318 -0.95 19.71 -4.70
N CYS A 319 -0.64 18.94 -5.75
CA CYS A 319 -1.26 17.64 -6.01
C CYS A 319 -1.13 16.66 -4.82
N PRO A 320 0.06 16.30 -4.32
CA PRO A 320 0.19 15.40 -3.18
C PRO A 320 -0.44 15.99 -1.91
N PHE A 321 -0.16 17.26 -1.59
CA PHE A 321 -0.65 17.89 -0.36
C PHE A 321 -2.17 17.96 -0.30
N GLN A 322 -2.81 18.29 -1.42
CA GLN A 322 -4.25 18.33 -1.49
C GLN A 322 -4.83 16.91 -1.47
N THR A 323 -4.26 15.95 -2.19
CA THR A 323 -4.74 14.55 -2.22
C THR A 323 -4.82 13.94 -0.82
N VAL A 324 -3.76 14.09 0.00
CA VAL A 324 -3.74 13.56 1.37
C VAL A 324 -4.60 14.35 2.38
N ALA A 325 -5.19 15.46 1.94
CA ALA A 325 -6.01 16.36 2.76
C ALA A 325 -7.50 16.36 2.38
N LEU A 326 -7.84 16.02 1.12
CA LEU A 326 -9.22 16.09 0.60
C LEU A 326 -10.17 15.12 1.30
N THR A 327 -9.73 13.90 1.54
CA THR A 327 -10.50 12.88 2.25
C THR A 327 -9.67 12.25 3.36
N LYS A 328 -10.35 11.64 4.35
CA LYS A 328 -9.68 11.02 5.50
C LYS A 328 -8.80 9.81 5.12
N ASP A 329 -9.06 9.20 3.97
CA ASP A 329 -8.42 7.99 3.46
C ASP A 329 -7.60 8.24 2.18
N ALA A 330 -7.46 9.51 1.76
CA ALA A 330 -6.83 9.92 0.52
C ALA A 330 -7.36 9.17 -0.73
N SER A 331 -8.63 8.79 -0.73
CA SER A 331 -9.29 8.10 -1.84
C SER A 331 -9.61 9.00 -3.03
N THR A 332 -9.68 10.31 -2.83
CA THR A 332 -9.87 11.29 -3.89
C THR A 332 -8.55 11.98 -4.23
N ILE A 333 -8.11 11.81 -5.47
CA ILE A 333 -6.95 12.52 -6.00
C ILE A 333 -7.26 13.99 -6.30
N SER A 334 -6.28 14.87 -6.07
CA SER A 334 -6.39 16.27 -6.45
C SER A 334 -6.54 16.43 -7.96
N PRO A 335 -7.42 17.34 -8.44
CA PRO A 335 -7.54 17.64 -9.87
C PRO A 335 -6.27 18.30 -10.45
N ILE A 336 -5.37 18.81 -9.61
CA ILE A 336 -4.07 19.33 -10.04
C ILE A 336 -3.19 18.19 -10.58
N CYS A 337 -3.36 16.97 -10.07
CA CYS A 337 -2.52 15.84 -10.46
C CYS A 337 -2.61 15.51 -11.95
N SER A 338 -3.78 15.69 -12.56
CA SER A 338 -4.03 15.42 -13.98
C SER A 338 -3.50 16.51 -14.92
N LEU A 339 -2.99 17.63 -14.41
CA LEU A 339 -2.39 18.69 -15.23
C LEU A 339 -0.99 18.31 -15.76
N PHE A 340 -0.41 17.24 -15.21
CA PHE A 340 0.96 16.80 -15.49
C PHE A 340 0.96 15.34 -15.97
N THR A 341 1.87 15.02 -16.89
CA THR A 341 1.99 13.67 -17.45
C THR A 341 2.80 12.74 -16.54
N ALA A 342 2.77 11.44 -16.81
CA ALA A 342 3.56 10.46 -16.05
C ALA A 342 5.08 10.71 -16.15
N GLU A 343 5.55 11.16 -17.32
CA GLU A 343 6.95 11.53 -17.53
C GLU A 343 7.33 12.74 -16.66
N GLU A 344 6.45 13.74 -16.57
CA GLU A 344 6.69 14.92 -15.73
C GLU A 344 6.66 14.59 -14.25
N TRP A 345 5.80 13.67 -13.83
CA TRP A 345 5.84 13.13 -12.47
C TRP A 345 7.15 12.38 -12.20
N THR A 346 7.72 11.68 -13.18
CA THR A 346 9.03 11.04 -13.05
C THR A 346 10.15 12.07 -12.85
N GLU A 347 10.13 13.16 -13.64
CA GLU A 347 11.10 14.26 -13.48
C GLU A 347 10.93 14.97 -12.12
N TYR A 348 9.69 15.20 -11.71
CA TYR A 348 9.38 15.76 -10.38
C TYR A 348 9.88 14.84 -9.25
N ASP A 349 9.64 13.53 -9.35
CA ASP A 349 10.12 12.54 -8.37
C ASP A 349 11.65 12.56 -8.25
N TYR A 350 12.35 12.65 -9.38
CA TYR A 350 13.81 12.75 -9.42
C TYR A 350 14.33 14.07 -8.84
N THR A 351 13.56 15.16 -8.94
CA THR A 351 13.90 16.48 -8.39
C THR A 351 13.64 16.58 -6.90
N ALA A 352 12.62 15.88 -6.41
CA ALA A 352 12.07 16.09 -5.08
C ALA A 352 13.05 15.60 -4.00
N LEU A 353 13.49 16.53 -3.13
CA LEU A 353 14.21 16.23 -1.87
C LEU A 353 13.31 16.49 -0.67
#